data_AF-A0A258W7Z2-F1
#
_entry.id   AF-A0A258W7Z2-F1
#
_cell.length_a   1.000
_cell.length_b   1.000
_cell.length_c   1.000
_cell.angle_alpha   90.00
_cell.angle_beta   90.00
_cell.angle_gamma   90.00
#
_symmetry.space_group_name_H-M   'P 1'
#
loop_
_entity.id
_entity.type
_entity.pdbx_description
1 polymer ?
#
loop_
_entity_poly.entity_id
_entity_poly.type
_entity_poly.pdbx_seq_one_letter_code
_entity_poly.pdbx_strand_id
1 'polypeptide(L)'
;MATDVSIDELKKAISTLDEALQFSQQVKNNDVQFKIARDACIQRFEYCIELSWKVSVKKLGSQTKFPKQAVREMARADLITSAEAWLDFIEARNSSSHSYDEETAKKVFIQILLFKDEVKKLVFQLGQIS
;
A
#
# COMPACT_ATOMS: atom_id res chain seq x y z
N MET A 1 15.41 12.55 12.64
CA MET A 1 15.54 11.12 13.00
C MET A 1 14.82 10.33 11.93
N ALA A 2 15.53 9.53 11.13
CA ALA A 2 14.86 8.54 10.30
C ALA A 2 14.28 7.51 11.28
N THR A 3 12.95 7.49 11.42
CA THR A 3 12.24 6.41 12.10
C THR A 3 12.71 5.10 11.48
N ASP A 4 13.15 4.17 12.32
CA ASP A 4 13.69 2.90 11.86
C ASP A 4 12.56 2.04 11.30
N VAL A 5 12.29 2.19 10.00
CA VAL A 5 11.17 1.53 9.33
C VAL A 5 11.32 0.01 9.47
N SER A 6 10.28 -0.64 10.02
CA SER A 6 10.29 -2.07 10.36
C SER A 6 9.12 -2.84 9.74
N ILE A 7 9.28 -4.17 9.61
CA ILE A 7 8.21 -5.07 9.16
C ILE A 7 7.00 -4.99 10.11
N ASP A 8 7.21 -4.76 11.41
CA ASP A 8 6.13 -4.69 12.38
C ASP A 8 5.31 -3.40 12.24
N GLU A 9 5.93 -2.27 11.88
CA GLU A 9 5.19 -1.06 11.51
C GLU A 9 4.37 -1.27 10.24
N LEU A 10 4.92 -1.96 9.24
CA LEU A 10 4.18 -2.33 8.04
C LEU A 10 2.99 -3.23 8.37
N LYS A 11 3.15 -4.23 9.25
CA LYS A 11 2.04 -5.08 9.72
C LYS A 11 0.95 -4.28 10.42
N LYS A 12 1.32 -3.34 11.30
CA LYS A 12 0.35 -2.44 11.97
C LYS A 12 -0.41 -1.58 10.96
N ALA A 13 0.30 -1.01 9.98
CA ALA A 13 -0.30 -0.23 8.90
C ALA A 13 -1.27 -1.05 8.03
N ILE A 14 -0.95 -2.32 7.76
CA ILE A 14 -1.86 -3.21 7.02
C ILE A 14 -3.11 -3.54 7.85
N SER A 15 -2.96 -3.76 9.16
CA SER A 15 -4.10 -4.00 10.06
C SER A 15 -5.10 -2.85 10.04
N THR A 16 -4.62 -1.61 10.11
CA THR A 16 -5.49 -0.42 10.06
C THR A 16 -6.14 -0.25 8.69
N LEU A 17 -5.47 -0.63 7.59
CA LEU A 17 -6.05 -0.70 6.25
C LEU A 17 -7.18 -1.74 6.18
N ASP A 18 -6.97 -2.93 6.71
CA ASP A 18 -7.99 -3.99 6.78
C ASP A 18 -9.22 -3.50 7.56
N GLU A 19 -9.04 -2.83 8.70
CA GLU A 19 -10.13 -2.24 9.49
C GLU A 19 -10.95 -1.21 8.68
N ALA A 20 -10.27 -0.32 7.95
CA ALA A 20 -10.97 0.68 7.13
C ALA A 20 -11.71 0.04 5.94
N LEU A 21 -11.12 -0.98 5.31
CA LEU A 21 -11.78 -1.74 4.25
C LEU A 21 -13.02 -2.45 4.78
N GLN A 22 -12.94 -3.08 5.96
CA GLN A 22 -14.10 -3.71 6.61
C GLN A 22 -15.20 -2.67 6.90
N PHE A 23 -14.84 -1.53 7.48
CA PHE A 23 -15.79 -0.46 7.74
C PHE A 23 -16.44 0.05 6.44
N SER A 24 -15.67 0.24 5.36
CA SER A 24 -16.20 0.66 4.06
C SER A 24 -17.27 -0.30 3.52
N GLN A 25 -17.13 -1.60 3.76
CA GLN A 25 -18.12 -2.60 3.37
C GLN A 25 -19.38 -2.55 4.23
N GLN A 26 -19.27 -2.23 5.53
CA GLN A 26 -20.41 -2.09 6.42
C GLN A 26 -21.29 -0.90 6.05
N VAL A 27 -20.67 0.21 5.63
CA VAL A 27 -21.38 1.46 5.31
C VAL A 27 -21.68 1.64 3.82
N LYS A 28 -21.44 0.63 2.98
CA LYS A 28 -21.54 0.70 1.51
C LYS A 28 -22.88 1.19 0.95
N ASN A 29 -23.97 1.06 1.72
CA ASN A 29 -25.31 1.46 1.32
C ASN A 29 -25.65 2.92 1.73
N ASN A 30 -24.71 3.64 2.35
CA ASN A 30 -24.84 5.05 2.70
C ASN A 30 -23.73 5.84 2.01
N ASP A 31 -24.09 6.64 1.01
CA ASP A 31 -23.13 7.34 0.15
C ASP A 31 -22.17 8.24 0.94
N VAL A 32 -22.65 8.96 1.94
CA VAL A 32 -21.83 9.88 2.74
C VAL A 32 -20.84 9.10 3.61
N GLN A 33 -21.32 8.08 4.31
CA GLN A 33 -20.46 7.25 5.16
C GLN A 33 -19.45 6.45 4.33
N PHE A 34 -19.86 5.93 3.17
CA PHE A 34 -18.97 5.21 2.26
C PHE A 34 -17.86 6.11 1.72
N LYS A 35 -18.15 7.35 1.35
CA LYS A 35 -17.12 8.33 0.93
C LYS A 35 -16.09 8.56 2.03
N ILE A 36 -16.53 8.81 3.26
CA ILE A 36 -15.63 9.00 4.42
C ILE A 36 -14.80 7.74 4.67
N ALA A 37 -15.41 6.56 4.61
CA ALA A 37 -14.70 5.29 4.77
C ALA A 37 -13.69 5.04 3.65
N ARG A 38 -14.01 5.42 2.42
CA ARG A 38 -13.10 5.34 1.27
C ARG A 38 -11.90 6.27 1.45
N ASP A 39 -12.10 7.51 1.89
CA ASP A 39 -11.01 8.45 2.17
C ASP A 39 -10.09 7.90 3.27
N ALA A 40 -10.68 7.30 4.30
CA ALA A 40 -9.96 6.58 5.34
C ALA A 40 -9.13 5.41 4.77
N CYS A 41 -9.62 4.68 3.78
CA CYS A 41 -8.87 3.62 3.09
C CYS A 41 -7.70 4.21 2.27
N ILE A 42 -7.94 5.30 1.54
CA ILE A 42 -6.93 5.97 0.71
C ILE A 42 -5.75 6.43 1.58
N GLN A 43 -6.01 7.12 2.69
CA GLN A 43 -4.94 7.56 3.60
C GLN A 43 -4.09 6.38 4.11
N ARG A 44 -4.74 5.25 4.40
CA ARG A 44 -4.06 4.05 4.93
C ARG A 44 -3.25 3.34 3.87
N PHE A 45 -3.77 3.29 2.66
CA PHE A 45 -3.05 2.81 1.49
C PHE A 45 -1.77 3.62 1.23
N GLU A 46 -1.82 4.95 1.33
CA GLU A 46 -0.65 5.81 1.09
C GLU A 46 0.54 5.46 1.98
N TYR A 47 0.31 5.31 3.29
CA TYR A 47 1.38 4.95 4.20
C TYR A 47 1.76 3.46 4.12
N CYS A 48 0.83 2.57 3.73
CA CYS A 48 1.16 1.16 3.50
C CYS A 48 2.13 1.03 2.31
N ILE A 49 1.88 1.76 1.22
CA ILE A 49 2.78 1.80 0.07
C ILE A 49 4.14 2.36 0.48
N GLU A 50 4.16 3.47 1.20
CA GLU A 50 5.39 4.12 1.64
C GLU A 50 6.24 3.20 2.52
N LEU A 51 5.62 2.50 3.46
CA LEU A 51 6.30 1.52 4.30
C LEU A 51 6.75 0.29 3.50
N SER A 52 5.92 -0.21 2.58
CA SER A 52 6.21 -1.43 1.80
C SER A 52 7.53 -1.32 1.05
N TRP A 53 7.73 -0.23 0.28
CA TRP A 53 8.96 -0.09 -0.49
C TRP A 53 10.16 0.23 0.42
N LYS A 54 9.98 1.01 1.49
CA LYS A 54 11.07 1.35 2.45
C LYS A 54 11.58 0.14 3.24
N VAL A 55 10.67 -0.68 3.76
CA VAL A 55 11.03 -1.94 4.44
C VAL A 55 11.77 -2.85 3.46
N SER A 56 11.26 -2.97 2.23
CA SER A 56 11.86 -3.85 1.22
C SER A 56 13.28 -3.42 0.86
N VAL A 57 13.52 -2.14 0.54
CA VAL A 57 14.88 -1.68 0.21
C VAL A 57 15.85 -1.85 1.37
N LYS A 58 15.38 -1.63 2.61
CA LYS A 58 16.18 -1.87 3.82
C LYS A 58 16.57 -3.34 3.93
N LYS A 59 15.62 -4.27 3.76
CA LYS A 59 15.88 -5.72 3.80
C LYS A 59 16.79 -6.19 2.66
N LEU A 60 16.71 -5.56 1.49
CA LEU A 60 17.60 -5.85 0.36
C LEU A 60 18.98 -5.18 0.46
N GLY A 61 19.23 -4.35 1.49
CA GLY A 61 20.48 -3.58 1.61
C GLY A 61 20.64 -2.50 0.53
N SER A 62 19.56 -2.15 -0.17
CA SER A 62 19.56 -1.17 -1.26
C SER A 62 19.60 0.26 -0.73
N GLN A 63 20.23 1.15 -1.50
CA GLN A 63 20.30 2.59 -1.23
C GLN A 63 19.33 3.41 -2.10
N THR A 64 18.46 2.75 -2.88
CA THR A 64 17.50 3.48 -3.71
C THR A 64 16.54 4.30 -2.85
N LYS A 65 16.28 5.53 -3.31
CA LYS A 65 15.32 6.47 -2.71
C LYS A 65 14.06 6.64 -3.56
N PHE A 66 13.93 5.86 -4.63
CA PHE A 66 12.88 6.02 -5.63
C PHE A 66 11.93 4.82 -5.61
N PRO A 67 10.63 5.01 -5.31
CA PRO A 67 9.69 3.89 -5.16
C PRO A 67 9.61 2.97 -6.38
N LYS A 68 9.59 3.52 -7.60
CA LYS A 68 9.57 2.72 -8.83
C LYS A 68 10.81 1.87 -9.02
N GLN A 69 11.98 2.37 -8.59
CA GLN A 69 13.20 1.58 -8.64
C GLN A 69 13.17 0.49 -7.56
N ALA A 70 12.70 0.81 -6.36
CA ALA A 70 12.50 -0.16 -5.29
C ALA A 70 11.61 -1.33 -5.74
N VAL A 71 10.49 -1.06 -6.42
CA VAL A 71 9.61 -2.11 -6.98
C VAL A 71 10.35 -3.04 -7.94
N ARG A 72 11.22 -2.50 -8.81
CA ARG A 72 12.02 -3.33 -9.72
C ARG A 72 13.01 -4.21 -8.98
N GLU A 73 13.60 -3.71 -7.91
CA GLU A 73 14.52 -4.46 -7.05
C GLU A 73 13.77 -5.55 -6.25
N MET A 74 12.58 -5.22 -5.72
CA MET A 74 11.68 -6.18 -5.08
C MET A 74 11.32 -7.34 -6.01
N ALA A 75 11.00 -7.04 -7.28
CA ALA A 75 10.69 -8.06 -8.26
C ALA A 75 11.89 -8.95 -8.60
N ARG A 76 13.10 -8.39 -8.71
CA ARG A 76 14.34 -9.15 -8.96
C ARG A 76 14.73 -10.06 -7.80
N ALA A 77 14.29 -9.72 -6.59
CA ALA A 77 14.53 -10.48 -5.37
C ALA A 77 13.35 -11.42 -5.02
N ASP A 78 12.40 -11.62 -5.95
CA ASP A 78 11.21 -12.47 -5.77
C ASP A 78 10.33 -12.10 -4.55
N LEU A 79 10.44 -10.85 -4.06
CA LEU A 79 9.62 -10.34 -2.97
C LEU A 79 8.17 -10.08 -3.39
N ILE A 80 7.96 -9.83 -4.68
CA ILE A 80 6.65 -9.56 -5.27
C ILE A 80 6.46 -10.37 -6.55
N THR A 81 5.22 -10.74 -6.83
CA THR A 81 4.88 -11.61 -7.97
C THR A 81 4.65 -10.85 -9.27
N SER A 82 4.24 -9.58 -9.19
CA SER A 82 3.99 -8.72 -10.36
C SER A 82 4.54 -7.32 -10.14
N ALA A 83 5.63 -6.99 -10.84
CA ALA A 83 6.17 -5.63 -10.82
C ALA A 83 5.19 -4.61 -11.40
N GLU A 84 4.41 -5.00 -12.40
CA GLU A 84 3.41 -4.14 -13.06
C GLU A 84 2.33 -3.70 -12.07
N ALA A 85 1.73 -4.63 -11.33
CA ALA A 85 0.72 -4.31 -10.33
C ALA A 85 1.27 -3.37 -9.25
N TRP A 86 2.51 -3.60 -8.80
CA TRP A 86 3.16 -2.73 -7.82
C TRP A 86 3.47 -1.34 -8.36
N LEU A 87 3.83 -1.21 -9.64
CA LEU A 87 4.00 0.09 -10.28
C LEU A 87 2.66 0.83 -10.38
N ASP A 88 1.57 0.13 -10.69
CA ASP A 88 0.22 0.71 -10.68
C ASP A 88 -0.19 1.19 -9.29
N PHE A 89 0.19 0.48 -8.23
CA PHE A 89 -0.05 0.94 -6.86
C PHE A 89 0.76 2.21 -6.53
N ILE A 90 2.00 2.32 -7.01
CA ILE A 90 2.78 3.55 -6.89
C ILE A 90 2.08 4.70 -7.61
N GLU A 91 1.55 4.48 -8.83
CA GLU A 91 0.80 5.52 -9.55
C GLU A 91 -0.50 5.90 -8.85
N ALA A 92 -1.24 4.92 -8.34
CA ALA A 92 -2.45 5.16 -7.56
C ALA A 92 -2.15 6.05 -6.35
N ARG A 93 -1.06 5.75 -5.62
CA ARG A 93 -0.58 6.55 -4.50
C ARG A 93 -0.11 7.95 -4.91
N ASN A 94 0.46 8.11 -6.10
CA ASN A 94 0.83 9.45 -6.60
C ASN A 94 -0.40 10.30 -6.92
N SER A 95 -1.47 9.67 -7.42
CA SER A 95 -2.73 10.34 -7.76
C SER A 95 -3.66 10.60 -6.57
N SER A 96 -3.42 9.97 -5.41
CA SER A 96 -4.34 10.01 -4.26
C SER A 96 -4.48 11.39 -3.62
N SER A 97 -3.52 12.29 -3.81
CA SER A 97 -3.63 13.71 -3.43
C SER A 97 -4.79 14.42 -4.15
N HIS A 98 -5.23 13.89 -5.30
CA HIS A 98 -6.37 14.37 -6.07
C HIS A 98 -7.67 13.63 -5.75
N SER A 99 -7.73 12.84 -4.68
CA SER A 99 -8.93 12.08 -4.27
C SER A 99 -10.11 12.93 -3.81
N TYR A 100 -9.97 14.27 -3.74
CA TYR A 100 -11.13 15.17 -3.67
C TYR A 100 -12.01 15.08 -4.92
N ASP A 101 -11.46 14.65 -6.06
CA ASP A 101 -12.21 14.26 -7.25
C ASP A 101 -12.75 12.83 -7.09
N GLU A 102 -14.07 12.70 -7.23
CA GLU A 102 -14.79 11.45 -6.98
C GLU A 102 -14.33 10.31 -7.90
N GLU A 103 -14.03 10.60 -9.16
CA GLU A 103 -13.56 9.60 -10.12
C GLU A 103 -12.14 9.13 -9.80
N THR A 104 -11.27 10.05 -9.38
CA THR A 104 -9.93 9.73 -8.88
C THR A 104 -10.01 8.84 -7.63
N ALA A 105 -10.85 9.21 -6.65
CA ALA A 105 -11.02 8.42 -5.44
C ALA A 105 -11.53 7.00 -5.71
N LYS A 106 -12.47 6.82 -6.64
CA LYS A 106 -12.93 5.49 -7.08
C LYS A 106 -11.80 4.67 -7.71
N LYS A 107 -11.03 5.27 -8.61
CA LYS A 107 -9.90 4.59 -9.29
C LYS A 107 -8.84 4.14 -8.30
N VAL A 108 -8.46 5.02 -7.36
CA VAL A 108 -7.51 4.67 -6.29
C VAL A 108 -8.10 3.55 -5.43
N PHE A 109 -9.38 3.63 -5.04
CA PHE A 109 -10.00 2.60 -4.21
C PHE A 109 -10.01 1.21 -4.86
N ILE A 110 -10.19 1.11 -6.17
CA ILE A 110 -10.06 -0.15 -6.91
C ILE A 110 -8.66 -0.73 -6.75
N GLN A 111 -7.62 0.10 -6.83
CA GLN A 111 -6.23 -0.33 -6.64
C GLN A 111 -5.98 -0.81 -5.21
N ILE A 112 -6.60 -0.18 -4.21
CA ILE A 112 -6.50 -0.62 -2.80
C ILE A 112 -7.05 -2.05 -2.63
N LEU A 113 -8.15 -2.39 -3.30
CA LEU A 113 -8.75 -3.72 -3.21
C LEU A 113 -7.83 -4.82 -3.75
N LEU A 114 -7.00 -4.51 -4.74
CA LEU A 114 -5.98 -5.42 -5.28
C LEU A 114 -4.73 -5.44 -4.38
N PHE A 115 -4.30 -4.26 -3.91
CA PHE A 115 -3.11 -4.10 -3.08
C PHE A 115 -3.17 -4.89 -1.77
N LYS A 116 -4.35 -4.99 -1.13
CA LYS A 116 -4.51 -5.64 0.18
C LYS A 116 -3.97 -7.08 0.23
N ASP A 117 -4.05 -7.80 -0.89
CA ASP A 117 -3.60 -9.20 -0.98
C ASP A 117 -2.11 -9.25 -1.35
N GLU A 118 -1.66 -8.38 -2.25
CA GLU A 118 -0.25 -8.27 -2.64
C GLU A 118 0.65 -7.84 -1.47
N VAL A 119 0.20 -6.91 -0.63
CA VAL A 119 1.00 -6.46 0.53
C VAL A 119 1.15 -7.57 1.59
N LYS A 120 0.14 -8.44 1.75
CA LYS A 120 0.22 -9.60 2.65
C LYS A 120 1.23 -10.63 2.13
N LYS A 121 1.25 -10.88 0.82
CA LYS A 121 2.28 -11.72 0.18
C LYS A 121 3.68 -11.13 0.38
N LEU A 122 3.85 -9.81 0.19
CA LEU A 122 5.12 -9.14 0.44
C LEU A 122 5.60 -9.34 1.89
N VAL A 123 4.74 -9.10 2.88
CA VAL A 123 5.10 -9.28 4.30
C VAL A 123 5.52 -10.72 4.59
N PHE A 124 4.84 -11.70 3.99
CA PHE A 124 5.21 -13.11 4.11
C PHE A 124 6.62 -13.37 3.54
N GLN A 125 6.95 -12.83 2.37
CA GLN A 125 8.28 -12.97 1.77
C GLN A 125 9.38 -12.26 2.58
N LEU A 126 9.10 -11.03 3.04
CA LEU A 126 10.04 -10.27 3.87
C LEU A 126 10.38 -10.97 5.20
N GLY A 127 9.45 -11.77 5.73
CA GLY A 127 9.68 -12.59 6.93
C GLY A 127 10.59 -13.80 6.71
N GLN A 128 10.81 -14.20 5.46
CA GLN A 128 11.72 -15.32 5.12
C GLN A 128 13.16 -14.85 4.88
N ILE A 129 13.36 -13.57 4.57
CA ILE A 129 14.70 -12.99 4.42
C ILE A 129 15.28 -12.76 5.81
N SER A 130 16.27 -13.59 6.17
CA SER A 130 17.03 -13.50 7.43
C SER A 130 17.74 -12.16 7.54
#